data_AF-A0ABD5PKT7-F1
#
_entry.id   AF-A0ABD5PKT7-F1
#
_cell.length_a   1.000
_cell.length_b   1.000
_cell.length_c   1.000
_cell.angle_alpha   90.00
_cell.angle_beta   90.00
_cell.angle_gamma   90.00
#
_symmetry.space_group_name_H-M   'P 1'
#
loop_
_entity.id
_entity.type
_entity.pdbx_description
1 polymer ?
#
loop_
_entity_poly.entity_id
_entity_poly.type
_entity_poly.pdbx_seq_one_letter_code
_entity_poly.pdbx_strand_id
1 'polypeptide(L)' 'MATRCPVECPVCHEPMDRNKKLERHLDRNHVKDDLVKFVVAETATLEQEEISE' A
#
# COMPACT_ATOMS: atom_id res chain seq x y z
N MET A 1 18.00 6.04 -18.69
CA MET A 1 18.22 6.13 -17.23
C MET A 1 16.97 5.56 -16.56
N ALA A 2 17.04 4.39 -15.94
CA ALA A 2 15.91 3.85 -15.20
C ALA A 2 15.80 4.61 -13.87
N THR A 3 15.04 5.71 -13.85
CA THR A 3 14.57 6.32 -12.61
C THR A 3 13.73 5.26 -11.90
N ARG A 4 14.31 4.57 -10.92
CA ARG A 4 13.53 3.79 -9.97
C ARG A 4 12.53 4.76 -9.35
N CYS A 5 11.25 4.62 -9.70
CA CYS A 5 10.20 5.39 -9.05
C CYS A 5 10.34 5.16 -7.53
N PRO A 6 10.29 6.23 -6.72
CA PRO A 6 10.20 6.06 -5.28
C PRO A 6 8.98 5.18 -5.00
N VAL A 7 9.15 4.18 -4.14
CA VAL A 7 8.01 3.35 -3.71
C VAL A 7 7.09 4.26 -2.91
N GLU A 8 5.81 4.35 -3.23
CA GLU A 8 4.87 5.16 -2.47
C GLU A 8 4.12 4.27 -1.46
N CYS A 9 3.83 4.81 -0.27
CA CYS A 9 3.00 4.09 0.69
C CYS A 9 1.56 4.01 0.17
N PRO A 10 0.95 2.83 0.05
CA PRO A 10 -0.40 2.71 -0.50
C PRO A 10 -1.49 3.23 0.44
N VAL A 11 -1.18 3.49 1.72
CA VAL A 11 -2.14 3.98 2.72
C VAL A 11 -2.21 5.51 2.75
N CYS A 12 -1.07 6.20 2.71
CA CYS A 12 -1.00 7.67 2.79
C CYS A 12 -0.38 8.35 1.57
N HIS A 13 0.05 7.57 0.56
CA HIS A 13 0.76 8.04 -0.62
C HIS A 13 2.03 8.85 -0.29
N GLU A 14 2.65 8.62 0.87
CA GLU A 14 3.95 9.22 1.19
C GLU A 14 5.04 8.57 0.31
N PRO A 15 5.91 9.37 -0.35
CA PRO A 15 7.04 8.84 -1.09
C PRO A 15 8.04 8.20 -0.12
N MET A 16 8.36 6.92 -0.34
CA MET A 16 9.39 6.22 0.40
C MET A 16 10.75 6.50 -0.22
N ASP A 17 11.56 7.21 0.54
CA ASP A 17 12.99 7.30 0.30
C ASP A 17 13.64 5.92 0.34
N ARG A 18 14.74 5.76 -0.40
CA ARG A 18 15.53 4.52 -0.44
C ARG A 18 16.00 4.03 0.95
N ASN A 19 16.03 4.94 1.94
CA ASN A 19 16.41 4.66 3.33
C ASN A 19 15.20 4.36 4.25
N LYS A 20 13.98 4.66 3.82
CA LYS A 20 12.74 4.32 4.55
C LYS A 20 12.23 2.97 4.04
N LYS A 21 12.27 1.94 4.88
CA LYS A 21 11.60 0.66 4.57
C LYS A 21 10.10 0.85 4.73
N LEU A 22 9.33 0.48 3.70
CA LEU A 22 7.86 0.54 3.73
C LEU A 22 7.29 -0.22 4.94
N GLU A 23 7.79 -1.41 5.22
CA GLU A 23 7.38 -2.21 6.39
C GLU A 23 7.49 -1.44 7.71
N ARG A 24 8.60 -0.73 7.93
CA ARG A 24 8.80 0.09 9.14
C ARG A 24 7.91 1.33 9.13
N HIS A 25 7.65 1.90 7.97
CA HIS A 25 6.72 3.03 7.84
C HIS A 25 5.31 2.61 8.21
N LEU A 26 4.85 1.44 7.72
CA LEU A 26 3.55 0.85 8.05
C LEU A 26 3.45 0.57 9.55
N ASP A 27 4.46 -0.05 10.16
CA ASP A 27 4.45 -0.37 11.60
C ASP A 27 4.44 0.87 12.51
N ARG A 28 5.10 1.97 12.11
CA ARG A 28 5.26 3.16 12.97
C ARG A 28 4.26 4.27 12.73
N ASN A 29 3.75 4.42 11.51
CA ASN A 29 2.92 5.57 11.12
C ASN A 29 1.46 5.19 10.87
N HIS A 30 1.17 3.90 10.69
CA HIS A 30 -0.19 3.39 10.47
C HIS A 30 -0.57 2.45 11.59
N VAL A 31 -1.79 2.59 12.11
CA VAL A 31 -2.31 1.60 13.06
C VAL A 31 -2.83 0.39 12.29
N LYS A 32 -2.90 -0.77 12.96
CA LYS A 32 -3.42 -2.01 12.36
C LYS A 32 -4.80 -1.82 11.72
N ASP A 33 -5.63 -0.94 12.26
CA ASP A 33 -6.96 -0.63 11.73
C ASP A 33 -6.91 -0.03 10.31
N ASP A 34 -5.97 0.87 10.03
CA ASP A 34 -5.80 1.49 8.72
C ASP A 34 -5.34 0.47 7.68
N LEU A 35 -4.45 -0.44 8.09
CA LEU A 35 -3.98 -1.54 7.23
C LEU A 35 -5.11 -2.53 6.92
N VAL A 36 -5.98 -2.82 7.89
CA VAL A 36 -7.13 -3.71 7.70
C VAL A 36 -8.10 -3.11 6.67
N LYS A 37 -8.42 -1.81 6.79
CA LYS A 37 -9.29 -1.13 5.82
C LYS A 37 -8.71 -1.19 4.41
N PHE A 38 -7.41 -0.97 4.28
CA PHE A 38 -6.71 -1.05 3.00
C PHE A 38 -6.78 -2.46 2.41
N VAL A 39 -6.44 -3.49 3.19
CA VAL A 39 -6.49 -4.89 2.74
C VAL A 39 -7.90 -5.29 2.32
N VAL A 40 -8.92 -4.93 3.12
CA VAL A 40 -10.33 -5.21 2.79
C VAL A 40 -10.75 -4.53 1.49
N ALA A 41 -10.35 -3.27 1.29
CA ALA A 41 -10.64 -2.54 0.06
C ALA A 41 -9.96 -3.20 -1.16
N GLU A 42 -8.67 -3.56 -1.06
CA GLU A 42 -7.96 -4.26 -2.14
C GLU A 42 -8.58 -5.63 -2.45
N THR A 43 -8.92 -6.42 -1.43
CA THR A 43 -9.55 -7.74 -1.64
C THR A 43 -10.94 -7.60 -2.27
N ALA A 44 -11.73 -6.60 -1.86
CA ALA A 44 -13.04 -6.37 -2.43
C ALA A 44 -12.95 -5.95 -3.91
N THR A 45 -11.96 -5.14 -4.28
CA THR A 45 -11.72 -4.80 -5.69
C THR A 45 -11.33 -6.01 -6.53
N LEU A 46 -10.50 -6.91 -5.99
CA LEU A 46 -10.12 -8.15 -6.69
C LEU A 46 -11.31 -9.09 -6.90
N GLU A 47 -12.20 -9.22 -5.92
CA GLU A 47 -13.42 -10.06 -6.03
C GLU A 47 -14.41 -9.53 -7.08
N GLN A 48 -14.45 -8.22 -7.34
CA GLN A 48 -15.32 -7.64 -8.36
C GLN A 48 -14.84 -7.92 -9.80
N GLU A 49 -13.54 -8.14 -9.99
CA GLU A 49 -12.94 -8.43 -11.30
C GLU A 49 -13.14 -9.91 -11.70
N GLU A 50 -13.32 -10.83 -10.74
CA GLU A 50 -13.50 -12.27 -11.01
C GLU A 50 -14.97 -12.68 -11.28
N ILE A 51 -15.95 -11.77 -11.17
CA ILE A 51 -17.38 -12.06 -11.40
C ILE A 51 -17.85 -11.66 -12.82
N SER A 52 -16.95 -11.10 -13.65
CA SER A 52 -17.22 -10.86 -15.08
C SER A 52 -16.52 -11.90 -15.96
N GLU A 53 -17.08 -13.12 -16.00
CA GLU A 53 -16.91 -14.07 -17.12
C GLU A 53 -18.26 -14.68 -17.49
#